data_AF-A0A2V9F3S9-F1
#
_entry.id   AF-A0A2V9F3S9-F1
#
_cell.length_a   1.000
_cell.length_b   1.000
_cell.length_c   1.000
_cell.angle_alpha   90.00
_cell.angle_beta   90.00
_cell.angle_gamma   90.00
#
_symmetry.space_group_name_H-M   'P 1'
#
loop_
_entity.id
_entity.type
_entity.pdbx_description
1 polymer ?
#
loop_
_entity_poly.entity_id
_entity_poly.type
_entity_poly.pdbx_seq_one_letter_code
_entity_poly.pdbx_strand_id
1 'polypeptide(L)'
;GLLTPLPATPLYKRLEAAGRLTRPKHWQEFIPFAMAHTPLKMSIDEAHNEVRIGWANSYSPEAIEKAVDSLNHKPLGYRINILIARLCFRGIYFPQMGRFAWVKTILENRRTILRLIRQGFGPGLDNVPSVATEPVTKQTH
;
A
#
# COMPACT_ATOMS: atom_id res chain seq x y z
N GLY A 1 8.26 -3.35 -4.23
CA GLY A 1 8.67 -2.25 -5.13
C GLY A 1 9.93 -2.66 -5.85
N LEU A 2 10.33 -1.91 -6.88
CA LEU A 2 11.55 -2.17 -7.63
C LEU A 2 12.74 -1.49 -6.96
N LEU A 3 13.90 -2.15 -7.00
CA LEU A 3 15.10 -1.64 -6.36
C LEU A 3 15.73 -0.53 -7.21
N THR A 4 15.86 0.66 -6.62
CA THR A 4 16.54 1.80 -7.24
C THR A 4 17.97 1.90 -6.67
N PRO A 5 19.01 1.69 -7.48
CA PRO A 5 20.39 1.71 -7.01
C PRO A 5 20.89 3.16 -6.84
N LEU A 6 20.90 3.69 -5.62
CA LEU A 6 21.34 5.06 -5.36
C LEU A 6 22.83 5.28 -5.66
N PRO A 7 23.23 6.50 -6.10
CA PRO A 7 24.63 6.83 -6.35
C PRO A 7 25.47 6.64 -5.09
N ALA A 8 26.77 6.39 -5.28
CA ALA A 8 27.75 6.14 -4.21
C ALA A 8 27.51 4.90 -3.32
N THR A 9 26.50 4.06 -3.61
CA THR A 9 26.30 2.80 -2.88
C THR A 9 27.17 1.66 -3.45
N PRO A 10 27.54 0.65 -2.62
CA PRO A 10 28.24 -0.54 -3.12
C PRO A 10 27.45 -1.29 -4.20
N LEU A 11 26.12 -1.29 -4.10
CA LEU A 11 25.24 -1.88 -5.10
C LEU A 11 25.38 -1.19 -6.46
N TYR A 12 25.35 0.15 -6.49
CA TYR A 12 25.53 0.91 -7.72
C TYR A 12 26.86 0.59 -8.38
N LYS A 13 27.96 0.63 -7.63
CA LYS A 13 29.31 0.30 -8.13
C LYS A 13 29.38 -1.11 -8.74
N ARG A 14 28.73 -2.10 -8.12
CA ARG A 14 28.69 -3.48 -8.63
C ARG A 14 27.87 -3.60 -9.92
N LEU A 15 26.73 -2.90 -10.01
CA LEU A 15 25.89 -2.90 -11.21
C LEU A 15 26.56 -2.16 -12.37
N GLU A 16 27.28 -1.06 -12.08
CA GLU A 16 28.07 -0.30 -13.04
C GLU A 16 29.22 -1.14 -13.59
N ALA A 17 30.04 -1.75 -12.72
CA ALA A 17 31.14 -2.62 -13.11
C ALA A 17 30.67 -3.84 -13.91
N ALA A 18 29.46 -4.34 -13.65
CA ALA A 18 28.87 -5.45 -14.39
C ALA A 18 28.15 -5.02 -15.69
N GLY A 19 28.14 -3.72 -16.05
CA GLY A 19 27.46 -3.21 -17.24
C GLY A 19 25.93 -3.34 -17.19
N ARG A 20 25.34 -3.45 -15.99
CA ARG A 20 23.91 -3.73 -15.78
C ARG A 20 23.07 -2.51 -15.43
N LEU A 21 23.66 -1.32 -15.37
CA LEU A 21 22.91 -0.07 -15.23
C LEU A 21 22.32 0.31 -16.59
N THR A 22 21.00 0.31 -16.68
CA THR A 22 20.28 0.75 -17.89
C THR A 22 20.07 2.26 -17.89
N ARG A 23 20.04 2.87 -16.70
CA ARG A 23 19.89 4.32 -16.49
C ARG A 23 20.90 4.80 -15.44
N PRO A 24 22.17 5.00 -15.83
CA PRO A 24 23.23 5.34 -14.87
C PRO A 24 22.91 6.58 -14.05
N LYS A 25 22.34 7.63 -14.65
CA LYS A 25 21.97 8.89 -13.96
C LYS A 25 20.49 9.00 -13.60
N HIS A 26 19.80 7.89 -13.33
CA HIS A 26 18.35 7.85 -13.06
C HIS A 26 17.85 8.77 -11.92
N TRP A 27 18.72 9.25 -11.03
CA TRP A 27 18.37 10.23 -9.99
C TRP A 27 18.22 11.66 -10.50
N GLN A 28 18.83 12.01 -11.65
CA GLN A 28 18.68 13.34 -12.25
C GLN A 28 17.34 13.47 -12.98
N GLU A 29 16.81 12.35 -13.48
CA GLU A 29 15.54 12.25 -14.20
C GLU A 29 14.68 11.18 -13.54
N PHE A 30 13.96 11.56 -12.49
CA PHE A 30 13.13 10.60 -11.77
C PHE A 30 11.92 10.19 -12.62
N ILE A 31 11.87 8.91 -12.98
CA ILE A 31 10.71 8.29 -13.65
C ILE A 31 10.13 7.27 -12.66
N PRO A 32 8.91 7.48 -12.15
CA PRO A 32 8.28 6.57 -11.21
C PRO A 32 8.24 5.13 -11.74
N PHE A 33 8.62 4.18 -10.90
CA PHE A 33 8.54 2.73 -11.17
C PHE A 33 9.33 2.23 -12.38
N ALA A 34 10.24 3.04 -12.94
CA ALA A 34 11.15 2.59 -13.99
C ALA A 34 12.38 1.90 -13.38
N MET A 35 12.71 0.72 -13.88
CA MET A 35 13.99 0.06 -13.55
C MET A 35 15.18 0.91 -14.03
N ALA A 36 16.19 1.01 -13.17
CA ALA A 36 17.47 1.64 -13.51
C ALA A 36 18.60 0.63 -13.76
N HIS A 37 18.30 -0.66 -13.64
CA HIS A 37 19.25 -1.74 -13.88
C HIS A 37 18.54 -2.99 -14.44
N THR A 38 19.28 -3.88 -15.07
CA THR A 38 18.78 -5.19 -15.51
C THR A 38 18.98 -6.22 -14.40
N PRO A 39 17.93 -6.90 -13.88
CA PRO A 39 18.08 -7.98 -12.89
C PRO A 39 18.94 -9.15 -13.41
N LEU A 40 19.43 -10.02 -12.51
CA LEU A 40 20.29 -11.15 -12.91
C LEU A 40 19.52 -12.31 -13.54
N LYS A 41 18.32 -12.57 -13.03
CA LYS A 41 17.58 -13.82 -13.28
C LYS A 41 16.25 -13.62 -14.01
N MET A 42 15.95 -12.38 -14.40
CA MET A 42 14.71 -11.99 -15.05
C MET A 42 14.93 -10.71 -15.85
N SER A 43 14.12 -10.51 -16.88
CA SER A 43 13.99 -9.27 -17.61
C SER A 43 13.38 -8.15 -16.76
N ILE A 44 13.48 -6.91 -17.24
CA ILE A 44 12.84 -5.75 -16.62
C ILE A 44 11.32 -5.90 -16.64
N ASP A 45 10.76 -6.40 -17.75
CA ASP A 45 9.32 -6.59 -17.91
C ASP A 45 8.78 -7.66 -16.95
N GLU A 46 9.51 -8.78 -16.79
CA GLU A 46 9.17 -9.79 -15.78
C GLU A 46 9.22 -9.20 -14.37
N ALA A 47 10.24 -8.40 -14.04
CA ALA A 47 10.32 -7.75 -12.73
C ALA A 47 9.14 -6.79 -12.48
N HIS A 48 8.73 -6.02 -13.49
CA HIS A 48 7.54 -5.18 -13.42
C HIS A 48 6.27 -6.02 -13.22
N ASN A 49 6.16 -7.13 -13.94
CA ASN A 49 5.04 -8.06 -13.84
C ASN A 49 4.94 -8.69 -12.45
N GLU A 50 6.05 -9.12 -11.86
CA GLU A 50 6.11 -9.66 -10.49
C GLU A 50 5.65 -8.62 -9.46
N VAL A 51 6.08 -7.36 -9.59
CA VAL A 51 5.62 -6.28 -8.69
C VAL A 51 4.11 -6.05 -8.84
N ARG A 52 3.60 -6.04 -10.07
CA ARG A 52 2.16 -5.92 -10.35
C ARG A 52 1.37 -7.06 -9.73
N ILE A 53 1.85 -8.31 -9.84
CA ILE A 53 1.26 -9.50 -9.20
C ILE A 53 1.28 -9.33 -7.67
N GLY A 54 2.41 -8.93 -7.10
CA GLY A 54 2.55 -8.69 -5.67
C GLY A 54 1.55 -7.65 -5.14
N TRP A 55 1.36 -6.54 -5.85
CA TRP A 55 0.35 -5.55 -5.51
C TRP A 55 -1.08 -6.08 -5.68
N ALA A 56 -1.37 -6.81 -6.75
CA ALA A 56 -2.70 -7.37 -6.99
C ALA A 56 -3.11 -8.34 -5.88
N ASN A 57 -2.16 -9.17 -5.42
CA ASN A 57 -2.34 -10.07 -4.29
C ASN A 57 -2.47 -9.30 -2.96
N SER A 58 -1.68 -8.25 -2.75
CA SER A 58 -1.70 -7.46 -1.51
C SER A 58 -3.00 -6.67 -1.31
N TYR A 59 -3.64 -6.27 -2.41
CA TYR A 59 -4.91 -5.53 -2.44
C TYR A 59 -6.08 -6.38 -2.94
N SER A 60 -5.96 -7.71 -2.95
CA SER A 60 -7.09 -8.59 -3.27
C SER A 60 -8.16 -8.50 -2.18
N PRO A 61 -9.44 -8.80 -2.49
CA PRO A 61 -10.50 -8.80 -1.47
C PRO A 61 -10.17 -9.69 -0.26
N GLU A 62 -9.52 -10.83 -0.50
CA GLU A 62 -9.11 -11.77 0.54
C GLU A 62 -7.98 -11.20 1.41
N ALA A 63 -7.00 -10.52 0.81
CA ALA A 63 -5.93 -9.87 1.55
C ALA A 63 -6.44 -8.67 2.38
N ILE A 64 -7.41 -7.92 1.84
CA ILE A 64 -8.10 -6.86 2.57
C ILE A 64 -8.88 -7.43 3.75
N GLU A 65 -9.64 -8.51 3.52
CA GLU A 65 -10.36 -9.22 4.59
C GLU A 65 -9.42 -9.69 5.71
N LYS A 66 -8.31 -10.36 5.35
CA LYS A 66 -7.29 -10.81 6.30
C LYS A 66 -6.68 -9.66 7.12
N ALA A 67 -6.45 -8.50 6.49
CA ALA A 67 -5.91 -7.34 7.18
C ALA A 67 -6.92 -6.66 8.11
N VAL A 68 -8.21 -6.71 7.78
CA VAL A 68 -9.28 -6.27 8.69
C VAL A 68 -9.40 -7.23 9.87
N ASP A 69 -9.22 -8.54 9.63
CA ASP A 69 -9.34 -9.59 10.63
C ASP A 69 -8.14 -9.66 11.59
N SER A 70 -6.94 -9.31 11.13
CA SER A 70 -5.77 -9.19 12.02
C SER A 70 -5.95 -8.13 13.10
N LEU A 71 -6.87 -7.18 12.88
CA LEU A 71 -7.23 -6.13 13.84
C LEU A 71 -8.50 -6.46 14.65
N ASN A 72 -8.99 -7.70 14.66
CA ASN A 72 -10.17 -8.10 15.45
C ASN A 72 -10.03 -7.82 16.96
N HIS A 73 -8.80 -7.75 17.47
CA HIS A 73 -8.48 -7.42 18.86
C HIS A 73 -8.45 -5.90 19.15
N LYS A 74 -8.69 -5.06 18.13
CA LYS A 74 -8.74 -3.59 18.24
C LYS A 74 -10.19 -3.09 18.14
N PRO A 75 -10.47 -1.87 18.65
CA PRO A 75 -11.76 -1.23 18.46
C PRO A 75 -12.17 -1.13 16.98
N LEU A 76 -13.49 -1.12 16.74
CA LEU A 76 -14.07 -1.14 15.39
C LEU A 76 -13.51 -0.03 14.47
N GLY A 77 -13.23 1.15 15.01
CA GLY A 77 -12.67 2.28 14.26
C GLY A 77 -11.35 1.95 13.53
N TYR A 78 -10.46 1.17 14.15
CA TYR A 78 -9.20 0.76 13.52
C TYR A 78 -9.42 -0.16 12.32
N ARG A 79 -10.43 -1.03 12.42
CA ARG A 79 -10.80 -2.00 11.38
C ARG A 79 -11.46 -1.31 10.19
N ILE A 80 -12.29 -0.30 10.46
CA ILE A 80 -12.85 0.58 9.42
C ILE A 80 -11.73 1.39 8.76
N ASN A 81 -10.82 1.97 9.54
CA ASN A 81 -9.70 2.74 9.02
C ASN A 81 -8.81 1.93 8.09
N ILE A 82 -8.40 0.71 8.48
CA ILE A 82 -7.54 -0.12 7.62
C ILE A 82 -8.25 -0.57 6.34
N LEU A 83 -9.58 -0.82 6.39
CA LEU A 83 -10.37 -1.13 5.21
C LEU A 83 -10.34 0.06 4.23
N ILE A 84 -10.69 1.26 4.70
CA ILE A 84 -10.70 2.48 3.86
C ILE A 84 -9.32 2.73 3.28
N ALA A 85 -8.27 2.70 4.11
CA ALA A 85 -6.90 2.92 3.66
C ALA A 85 -6.52 1.96 2.53
N ARG A 86 -6.79 0.66 2.69
CA ARG A 86 -6.48 -0.36 1.66
C ARG A 86 -7.26 -0.18 0.37
N LEU A 87 -8.53 0.25 0.43
CA LEU A 87 -9.31 0.56 -0.77
C LEU A 87 -8.76 1.79 -1.50
N CYS A 88 -8.36 2.84 -0.77
CA CYS A 88 -7.72 4.01 -1.36
C CYS A 88 -6.37 3.67 -2.00
N PHE A 89 -5.51 2.91 -1.32
CA PHE A 89 -4.22 2.49 -1.87
C PHE A 89 -4.38 1.59 -3.09
N ARG A 90 -5.37 0.69 -3.11
CA ARG A 90 -5.71 -0.08 -4.31
C ARG A 90 -5.96 0.83 -5.51
N GLY A 91 -6.69 1.94 -5.32
CA GLY A 91 -6.95 2.94 -6.36
C GLY A 91 -5.70 3.71 -6.84
N ILE A 92 -4.66 3.83 -6.02
CA ILE A 92 -3.37 4.45 -6.41
C ILE A 92 -2.56 3.50 -7.30
N TYR A 93 -2.48 2.21 -6.94
CA TYR A 93 -1.68 1.22 -7.68
C TYR A 93 -2.39 0.66 -8.91
N PHE A 94 -3.72 0.57 -8.86
CA PHE A 94 -4.59 0.17 -9.96
C PHE A 94 -5.57 1.32 -10.19
N PRO A 95 -5.27 2.27 -11.09
CA PRO A 95 -6.09 3.46 -11.29
C PRO A 95 -7.57 3.12 -11.52
N GLN A 96 -8.38 3.33 -10.49
CA GLN A 96 -9.83 3.11 -10.49
C GLN A 96 -10.52 4.46 -10.61
N MET A 97 -10.46 5.09 -11.79
CA MET A 97 -10.99 6.46 -11.98
C MET A 97 -12.49 6.51 -12.30
N GLY A 98 -13.12 5.36 -12.60
CA GLY A 98 -14.53 5.28 -12.98
C GLY A 98 -15.45 4.91 -11.82
N ARG A 99 -16.68 5.46 -11.82
CA ARG A 99 -17.73 5.12 -10.84
C ARG A 99 -18.01 3.60 -10.81
N PHE A 100 -18.02 2.95 -11.96
CA PHE A 100 -18.21 1.50 -12.06
C PHE A 100 -17.04 0.69 -11.47
N ALA A 101 -15.81 1.20 -11.56
CA ALA A 101 -14.64 0.54 -10.97
C ALA A 101 -14.71 0.56 -9.43
N TRP A 102 -15.18 1.68 -8.86
CA TRP A 102 -15.44 1.78 -7.42
C TRP A 102 -16.62 0.91 -6.98
N VAL A 103 -17.73 0.90 -7.73
CA VAL A 103 -18.87 0.01 -7.44
C VAL A 103 -18.41 -1.45 -7.44
N LYS A 104 -17.66 -1.87 -8.47
CA LYS A 104 -17.09 -3.23 -8.53
C LYS A 104 -16.22 -3.52 -7.31
N THR A 105 -15.36 -2.58 -6.92
CA THR A 105 -14.46 -2.74 -5.77
C THR A 105 -15.21 -2.88 -4.45
N ILE A 106 -16.28 -2.10 -4.25
CA ILE A 106 -17.18 -2.21 -3.09
C ILE A 106 -17.87 -3.59 -3.09
N LEU A 107 -18.37 -4.05 -4.24
CA LEU A 107 -19.01 -5.35 -4.37
C LEU A 107 -18.04 -6.52 -4.13
N GLU A 108 -16.81 -6.42 -4.63
CA GLU A 108 -15.75 -7.41 -4.36
C GLU A 108 -15.50 -7.56 -2.85
N ASN A 109 -15.58 -6.45 -2.09
CA ASN A 109 -15.35 -6.41 -0.63
C ASN A 109 -16.64 -6.48 0.22
N ARG A 110 -17.79 -6.77 -0.38
CA ARG A 110 -19.13 -6.73 0.26
C ARG A 110 -19.22 -7.52 1.56
N ARG A 111 -18.55 -8.69 1.65
CA ARG A 111 -18.58 -9.55 2.84
C ARG A 111 -17.96 -8.84 4.04
N THR A 112 -16.76 -8.29 3.86
CA THR A 112 -16.03 -7.53 4.88
C THR A 112 -16.81 -6.28 5.30
N ILE A 113 -17.36 -5.54 4.32
CA ILE A 113 -18.17 -4.34 4.58
C ILE A 113 -19.42 -4.67 5.40
N LEU A 114 -20.22 -5.65 4.97
CA LEU A 114 -21.45 -6.04 5.66
C LEU A 114 -21.16 -6.56 7.08
N ARG A 115 -20.04 -7.25 7.28
CA ARG A 115 -19.61 -7.71 8.61
C ARG A 115 -19.29 -6.54 9.53
N LEU A 116 -18.54 -5.53 9.06
CA LEU A 116 -18.23 -4.33 9.86
C LEU A 116 -19.49 -3.50 10.14
N ILE A 117 -20.40 -3.37 9.17
CA ILE A 117 -21.70 -2.71 9.35
C ILE A 117 -22.50 -3.38 10.48
N ARG A 118 -22.63 -4.73 10.44
CA ARG A 118 -23.34 -5.48 11.50
C ARG A 118 -22.71 -5.30 12.88
N GLN A 119 -21.39 -5.15 12.96
CA GLN A 119 -20.69 -4.88 14.22
C GLN A 119 -20.94 -3.45 14.73
N GLY A 120 -21.07 -2.47 13.83
CA GLY A 120 -21.40 -1.10 14.19
C GLY A 120 -22.82 -0.90 14.70
N PHE A 121 -23.77 -1.74 14.27
CA PHE A 121 -25.15 -1.74 14.76
C PHE A 121 -25.41 -2.76 15.89
N GLY A 122 -24.41 -3.55 16.27
CA GLY A 122 -24.49 -4.45 17.43
C GLY A 122 -24.35 -3.71 18.76
N PRO A 123 -24.69 -4.34 19.90
CA PRO A 123 -24.80 -3.69 21.22
C PRO A 123 -23.44 -3.35 21.88
N GLY A 124 -22.49 -2.77 21.14
CA GLY A 124 -21.12 -2.50 21.61
C GLY A 124 -20.57 -1.16 21.15
N LEU A 125 -21.37 -0.10 21.24
CA LEU A 125 -20.99 1.28 20.93
C LEU A 125 -20.22 1.97 22.08
N ASP A 126 -19.47 1.22 22.88
CA ASP A 126 -18.61 1.82 23.91
C ASP A 126 -17.16 1.84 23.44
N ASN A 127 -16.64 3.07 23.33
CA ASN A 127 -15.25 3.46 23.15
C ASN A 127 -14.75 3.57 21.70
N VAL A 128 -15.17 4.65 21.04
CA VAL A 128 -14.21 5.43 20.25
C VAL A 128 -13.56 6.42 21.21
N PRO A 129 -12.29 6.24 21.63
CA PRO A 129 -11.54 7.36 22.18
C PRO A 129 -11.44 8.36 21.03
N SER A 130 -12.19 9.45 21.16
CA SER A 130 -11.89 10.67 20.42
C SER A 130 -10.41 10.94 20.64
N VAL A 131 -9.65 11.13 19.55
CA VAL A 131 -8.30 11.68 19.64
C VAL A 131 -8.47 13.10 20.16
N ALA A 132 -8.63 13.24 21.48
CA ALA A 132 -8.51 14.49 22.17
C ALA A 132 -7.05 14.87 22.01
N THR A 133 -6.82 15.86 21.16
CA THR A 133 -5.60 16.67 21.14
C THR A 133 -5.33 17.11 22.58
N GLU A 134 -4.39 16.45 23.26
CA GLU A 134 -3.84 17.00 24.50
C GLU A 134 -3.24 18.37 24.16
N PRO A 135 -3.66 19.46 24.83
CA PRO A 135 -3.07 20.76 24.60
C PRO A 135 -1.61 20.71 25.08
N VAL A 136 -0.68 20.99 24.16
CA VAL A 136 0.73 21.24 24.47
C VAL A 136 0.79 22.35 25.51
N THR A 137 1.01 21.98 26.77
CA THR A 137 1.21 22.91 27.86
C THR A 137 2.51 23.66 27.57
N LYS A 138 2.39 24.97 27.38
CA LYS A 138 3.54 25.87 27.26
C LYS A 138 4.40 25.73 28.52
N GLN A 139 5.58 25.12 28.37
CA GLN A 139 6.65 25.31 29.34
C GLN A 139 7.02 26.80 29.32
N THR A 140 6.84 27.46 30.45
CA THR A 140 7.27 28.84 30.67
C THR A 140 8.61 28.76 31.38
N HIS A 141 9.58 29.52 30.88
CA HIS A 141 10.96 29.62 31.37
C HIS A 141 11.06 30.08 32.83
#